data_AF-A0A9K3GY20-F1
#
_entry.id   AF-A0A9K3GY20-F1
#
_cell.length_a   1.000
_cell.length_b   1.000
_cell.length_c   1.000
_cell.angle_alpha   90.00
_cell.angle_beta   90.00
_cell.angle_gamma   90.00
#
_symmetry.space_group_name_H-M   'P 1'
#
loop_
_entity.id
_entity.type
_entity.pdbx_description
1 polymer ?
#
loop_
_entity_poly.entity_id
_entity_poly.type
_entity_poly.pdbx_seq_one_letter_code
_entity_poly.pdbx_strand_id
1 'polypeptide(L)'
;MSPPGMVRVRHFEFLCRSHGVEPSVERFRAFYQLIRNMAFYSFGSRGSAKKILLNPPKSFHDWKQNFFFIREEVIPIAMTFRAPDMIEKEELSIPKKEDWYLQLTATPNRVFGKNVLVAARMSDQWPAESNEVTVLKFEDRVGPWACAR
;
A
#
# COMPACT_ATOMS: atom_id res chain seq x y z
N MET A 1 6.73 12.32 -0.58
CA MET A 1 6.24 11.67 0.67
C MET A 1 4.91 10.98 0.37
N SER A 2 4.59 9.83 0.98
CA SER A 2 3.39 9.05 0.64
C SER A 2 2.19 9.39 1.54
N PRO A 3 0.93 9.30 1.07
CA PRO A 3 -0.26 9.52 1.90
C PRO A 3 -0.25 8.67 3.18
N PRO A 4 -0.92 9.07 4.28
CA PRO A 4 -0.85 8.36 5.55
C PRO A 4 -1.22 6.87 5.49
N GLY A 5 -2.15 6.50 4.61
CA GLY A 5 -2.48 5.09 4.33
C GLY A 5 -1.31 4.34 3.70
N MET A 6 -0.62 4.96 2.74
CA MET A 6 0.55 4.37 2.08
C MET A 6 1.75 4.17 3.01
N VAL A 7 1.89 5.01 4.05
CA VAL A 7 2.91 4.79 5.09
C VAL A 7 2.67 3.46 5.81
N ARG A 8 1.42 3.14 6.15
CA ARG A 8 1.07 1.87 6.80
C ARG A 8 1.33 0.67 5.89
N VAL A 9 0.98 0.77 4.61
CA VAL A 9 1.23 -0.29 3.62
C VAL A 9 2.73 -0.53 3.45
N ARG A 10 3.50 0.53 3.19
CA ARG A 10 4.96 0.43 3.02
C ARG A 10 5.66 -0.08 4.27
N HIS A 11 5.28 0.42 5.45
CA HIS A 11 5.87 -0.02 6.71
C HIS A 11 5.56 -1.49 6.99
N PHE A 12 4.33 -1.91 6.75
CA PHE A 12 3.93 -3.32 6.89
C PHE A 12 4.74 -4.22 5.96
N GLU A 13 4.84 -3.88 4.68
CA GLU A 13 5.60 -4.67 3.72
C GLU A 13 7.09 -4.76 4.12
N PHE A 14 7.68 -3.63 4.49
CA PHE A 14 9.07 -3.59 4.95
C PHE A 14 9.30 -4.51 6.14
N LEU A 15 8.42 -4.42 7.15
CA LEU A 15 8.53 -5.23 8.36
C LEU A 15 8.32 -6.72 8.07
N CYS A 16 7.37 -7.06 7.21
CA CYS A 16 7.17 -8.44 6.77
C CYS A 16 8.43 -9.00 6.12
N ARG A 17 8.95 -8.30 5.09
CA ARG A 17 10.14 -8.73 4.35
C ARG A 17 11.39 -8.78 5.24
N SER A 18 11.57 -7.85 6.19
CA SER A 18 12.71 -7.88 7.13
C SER A 18 12.69 -9.07 8.08
N HIS A 19 11.50 -9.63 8.35
CA HIS A 19 11.32 -10.81 9.20
C HIS A 19 11.14 -12.12 8.40
N GLY A 20 11.32 -12.11 7.07
CA GLY A 20 11.09 -13.29 6.23
C GLY A 20 9.62 -13.72 6.14
N VAL A 21 8.69 -12.82 6.48
CA VAL A 21 7.25 -13.04 6.38
C VAL A 21 6.77 -12.51 5.02
N GLU A 22 6.06 -13.34 4.25
CA GLU A 22 5.46 -12.90 2.99
C GLU A 22 4.35 -11.85 3.24
N PRO A 23 4.42 -10.64 2.66
CA PRO A 23 3.34 -9.66 2.78
C PRO A 23 2.09 -10.13 2.02
N SER A 24 0.92 -10.07 2.67
CA SER A 24 -0.36 -10.35 2.02
C SER A 24 -1.45 -9.39 2.50
N VAL A 25 -2.54 -9.29 1.74
CA VAL A 25 -3.69 -8.46 2.11
C VAL A 25 -4.34 -8.96 3.40
N GLU A 26 -4.44 -10.27 3.58
CA GLU A 26 -4.99 -10.92 4.78
C GLU A 26 -4.16 -10.59 6.01
N ARG A 27 -2.82 -10.66 5.90
CA ARG A 27 -1.89 -10.32 6.98
C ARG A 27 -1.92 -8.83 7.31
N PHE A 28 -2.07 -7.96 6.30
CA PHE A 28 -2.25 -6.52 6.51
C PHE A 28 -3.54 -6.23 7.29
N ARG A 29 -4.64 -6.92 6.93
CA ARG A 29 -5.96 -6.80 7.58
C ARG A 29 -5.97 -7.31 9.03
N ALA A 30 -4.95 -8.05 9.46
CA ALA A 30 -4.79 -8.38 10.88
C ALA A 30 -4.43 -7.16 11.74
N PHE A 31 -3.74 -6.15 11.18
CA PHE A 31 -3.28 -4.97 11.90
C PHE A 31 -4.08 -3.71 11.57
N TYR A 32 -4.57 -3.60 10.34
CA TYR A 32 -5.22 -2.41 9.82
C TYR A 32 -6.58 -2.72 9.22
N GLN A 33 -7.44 -1.72 9.17
CA GLN A 33 -8.76 -1.78 8.55
C GLN A 33 -9.00 -0.53 7.71
N LEU A 34 -9.84 -0.64 6.69
CA LEU A 34 -10.26 0.53 5.91
C LEU A 34 -11.00 1.51 6.83
N ILE A 35 -10.67 2.79 6.71
CA ILE A 35 -11.35 3.90 7.40
C ILE A 35 -11.66 4.99 6.39
N ARG A 36 -12.68 5.79 6.69
CA ARG A 36 -13.02 7.00 5.95
C ARG A 36 -12.89 8.18 6.88
N ASN A 37 -12.11 9.17 6.48
CA ASN A 37 -11.93 10.40 7.24
C ASN A 37 -12.14 11.59 6.30
N MET A 38 -13.11 12.45 6.62
CA MET A 38 -13.42 13.67 5.87
C MET A 38 -13.42 13.46 4.34
N ALA A 39 -14.18 12.46 3.87
CA ALA A 39 -14.30 12.04 2.48
C ALA A 39 -13.13 11.27 1.84
N PHE A 40 -12.03 11.03 2.55
CA PHE A 40 -10.90 10.21 2.04
C PHE A 40 -10.91 8.81 2.63
N TYR A 41 -10.61 7.80 1.80
CA TYR A 41 -10.31 6.46 2.26
C TYR A 41 -8.85 6.36 2.72
N SER A 42 -8.62 5.63 3.81
CA SER A 42 -7.31 5.34 4.36
C SER A 42 -7.35 4.04 5.15
N PHE A 43 -6.25 3.68 5.81
CA PHE A 43 -6.18 2.51 6.70
C PHE A 43 -5.98 2.96 8.14
N GLY A 44 -6.82 2.52 9.06
CA GLY A 44 -6.67 2.75 10.50
C GLY A 44 -6.17 1.50 11.22
N SER A 45 -5.58 1.65 12.41
CA SER A 45 -5.24 0.48 13.25
C SER A 45 -6.51 -0.21 13.75
N ARG A 46 -6.48 -1.54 13.82
CA ARG A 46 -7.55 -2.33 14.47
C ARG A 46 -7.37 -2.26 15.98
N GLY A 47 -8.43 -1.91 16.72
CA GLY A 47 -8.35 -1.62 18.15
C GLY A 47 -7.84 -2.78 19.00
N SER A 48 -8.14 -4.02 18.60
CA SER A 48 -7.71 -5.23 19.29
C SER A 48 -6.36 -5.79 18.81
N ALA A 49 -5.79 -5.22 17.74
CA ALA A 49 -4.51 -5.64 17.17
C ALA A 49 -3.33 -4.95 17.86
N LYS A 50 -2.18 -5.63 17.91
CA LYS A 50 -0.95 -5.01 18.40
C LYS A 50 -0.47 -3.95 17.41
N LYS A 51 0.19 -2.91 17.91
CA LYS A 51 0.79 -1.88 17.07
C LYS A 51 2.10 -2.38 16.47
N ILE A 52 2.25 -2.26 15.16
CA ILE A 52 3.51 -2.54 14.45
C ILE A 52 4.21 -1.28 13.92
N LEU A 53 3.46 -0.18 13.79
CA LEU A 53 3.95 1.14 13.41
C LEU A 53 3.79 2.10 14.59
N LEU A 54 4.91 2.57 15.13
CA LEU A 54 4.92 3.61 16.16
C LEU A 54 5.02 4.99 15.50
N ASN A 55 4.30 5.96 16.08
CA ASN A 55 4.29 7.37 15.65
C ASN A 55 4.02 7.56 14.15
N PRO A 56 2.88 7.05 13.62
CA PRO A 56 2.51 7.31 12.24
C PRO A 56 2.37 8.84 12.00
N PRO A 57 2.82 9.36 10.85
CA PRO A 57 2.63 10.75 10.49
C PRO A 57 1.15 11.12 10.53
N LYS A 58 0.81 12.19 11.27
CA LYS A 58 -0.58 12.64 11.44
C LYS A 58 -1.10 13.39 10.22
N SER A 59 -0.22 14.11 9.55
CA SER A 59 -0.51 14.87 8.35
C SER A 59 0.75 14.97 7.50
N PHE A 60 0.55 15.09 6.19
CA PHE A 60 1.61 15.50 5.27
C PHE A 60 1.15 16.82 4.67
N HIS A 61 1.93 17.87 4.86
CA HIS A 61 1.71 19.13 4.16
C HIS A 61 2.13 18.96 2.69
N ASP A 62 1.43 19.61 1.78
CA ASP A 62 1.73 19.65 0.34
C ASP A 62 1.78 18.30 -0.40
N TRP A 63 1.24 17.22 0.18
CA TRP A 63 1.18 15.94 -0.50
C TRP A 63 0.41 16.04 -1.82
N LYS A 64 -0.65 16.85 -1.89
CA LYS A 64 -1.43 17.09 -3.10
C LYS A 64 -0.60 17.63 -4.28
N GLN A 65 0.53 18.30 -4.03
CA GLN A 65 1.43 18.77 -5.08
C GLN A 65 2.30 17.67 -5.66
N ASN A 66 2.45 16.55 -4.94
CA ASN A 66 3.33 15.44 -5.28
C ASN A 66 2.58 14.20 -5.80
N PHE A 67 1.24 14.27 -5.89
CA PHE A 67 0.40 13.21 -6.45
C PHE A 67 -0.43 13.77 -7.59
N PHE A 68 -0.58 12.97 -8.64
CA PHE A 68 -1.44 13.28 -9.77
C PHE A 68 -2.84 12.73 -9.53
N PHE A 69 -3.84 13.45 -10.03
CA PHE A 69 -5.19 12.92 -10.12
C PHE A 69 -5.25 11.95 -11.29
N ILE A 70 -5.84 10.78 -11.07
CA ILE A 70 -6.17 9.84 -12.13
C ILE A 70 -7.54 10.29 -12.66
N ARG A 71 -7.63 10.55 -13.97
CA ARG A 71 -8.91 10.86 -14.61
C ARG A 71 -9.82 9.64 -14.54
N GLU A 72 -11.12 9.85 -14.38
CA GLU A 72 -12.08 8.74 -14.31
C GLU A 72 -12.00 7.85 -15.56
N GLU A 73 -11.80 8.46 -16.73
CA GLU A 73 -11.73 7.75 -18.02
C GLU A 73 -10.61 6.70 -18.12
N VAL A 74 -9.54 6.84 -17.33
CA VAL A 74 -8.40 5.89 -17.36
C VAL A 74 -8.54 4.75 -16.34
N ILE A 75 -9.60 4.76 -15.54
CA ILE A 75 -9.93 3.65 -14.64
C ILE A 75 -10.72 2.63 -15.48
N PRO A 76 -10.14 1.46 -15.82
CA PRO A 76 -10.73 0.52 -16.79
C PRO A 76 -12.04 -0.12 -16.32
N ILE A 77 -12.43 0.13 -15.07
CA ILE A 77 -13.63 -0.40 -14.43
C ILE A 77 -14.27 0.77 -13.68
N ALA A 78 -15.56 1.01 -13.92
CA ALA A 78 -16.35 1.93 -13.11
C ALA A 78 -16.37 1.43 -11.67
N MET A 79 -15.43 1.92 -10.86
CA MET A 79 -15.42 1.65 -9.43
C MET A 79 -16.58 2.45 -8.84
N THR A 80 -17.71 1.80 -8.59
CA THR A 80 -18.76 2.42 -7.78
C THR A 80 -18.13 2.82 -6.45
N PHE A 81 -18.00 4.13 -6.23
CA PHE A 81 -17.68 4.65 -4.91
C PHE A 81 -18.73 4.06 -3.97
N ARG A 82 -18.28 3.36 -2.92
CA ARG A 82 -19.21 2.90 -1.89
C ARG A 82 -20.02 4.11 -1.43
N ALA A 83 -21.33 3.93 -1.32
CA ALA A 83 -22.24 4.94 -0.78
C ALA A 83 -21.63 5.56 0.49
N PRO A 84 -21.95 6.82 0.82
CA PRO A 84 -21.34 7.53 1.94
C PRO A 84 -21.58 6.88 3.32
N ASP A 85 -22.33 5.78 3.35
CA ASP A 85 -22.59 4.96 4.51
C ASP A 85 -21.29 4.46 5.15
N MET A 86 -21.33 4.36 6.48
CA MET A 86 -20.19 3.96 7.31
C MET A 86 -19.49 2.74 6.71
N ILE A 87 -18.15 2.80 6.60
CA ILE A 87 -17.37 1.58 6.39
C ILE A 87 -17.62 0.68 7.59
N GLU A 88 -18.29 -0.45 7.34
CA GLU A 88 -18.46 -1.48 8.35
C GLU A 88 -17.09 -1.90 8.88
N LYS A 89 -16.94 -1.90 10.20
CA LYS A 89 -15.70 -2.36 10.82
C LYS A 89 -15.57 -3.84 10.58
N GLU A 90 -14.42 -4.25 10.04
CA GLU A 90 -14.15 -5.66 9.81
C GLU A 90 -13.93 -6.39 11.13
N GLU A 91 -14.86 -7.29 11.46
CA GLU A 91 -14.80 -8.14 12.64
C GLU A 91 -14.06 -9.46 12.36
N LEU A 92 -12.84 -9.34 11.81
CA LEU A 92 -11.96 -10.50 11.60
C LEU A 92 -11.30 -10.93 12.91
N SER A 93 -11.18 -12.22 13.15
CA SER A 93 -10.42 -12.72 14.30
C SER A 93 -8.95 -12.29 14.19
N ILE A 94 -8.32 -12.00 15.32
CA ILE A 94 -6.89 -11.65 15.35
C ILE A 94 -6.08 -12.92 15.52
N PRO A 95 -5.10 -13.18 14.65
CA PRO A 95 -4.28 -14.38 14.66
C PRO A 95 -3.23 -14.36 15.79
N LYS A 96 -3.67 -14.26 17.05
CA LYS A 96 -2.79 -14.11 18.23
C LYS A 96 -1.84 -15.29 18.47
N LYS A 97 -2.14 -16.45 17.89
CA LYS A 97 -1.34 -17.69 18.04
C LYS A 97 -0.42 -17.95 16.85
N GLU A 98 -0.53 -17.16 15.78
CA GLU A 98 0.27 -17.36 14.58
C GLU A 98 1.69 -16.79 14.77
N ASP A 99 2.70 -17.57 14.41
CA ASP A 99 4.10 -17.18 14.57
C ASP A 99 4.44 -15.90 13.80
N TRP A 100 3.98 -15.78 12.56
CA TRP A 100 4.20 -14.59 11.73
C TRP A 100 3.60 -13.34 12.39
N TYR A 101 2.44 -13.46 13.05
CA TYR A 101 1.82 -12.35 13.73
C TYR A 101 2.64 -11.97 14.95
N LEU A 102 3.09 -12.94 15.74
CA LEU A 102 3.91 -12.73 16.94
C LEU A 102 5.27 -12.10 16.63
N GLN A 103 5.92 -12.49 15.53
CA GLN A 103 7.22 -11.97 15.11
C GLN A 103 7.23 -10.49 14.73
N LEU A 104 6.12 -9.96 14.18
CA LEU A 104 6.05 -8.56 13.75
C LEU A 104 5.95 -7.62 14.96
N THR A 105 7.02 -6.91 15.27
CA THR A 105 7.10 -6.06 16.47
C THR A 105 6.96 -4.57 16.16
N ALA A 106 6.60 -3.81 17.19
CA ALA A 106 6.39 -2.37 17.08
C ALA A 106 7.69 -1.65 16.71
N THR A 107 7.71 -1.01 15.54
CA THR A 107 8.88 -0.30 15.02
C THR A 107 8.53 1.16 14.74
N PRO A 108 9.39 2.14 15.10
CA PRO A 108 9.16 3.55 14.77
C PRO A 108 9.12 3.77 13.26
N ASN A 109 8.30 4.72 12.83
CA ASN A 109 8.34 5.22 11.47
C ASN A 109 9.73 5.78 11.16
N ARG A 110 10.46 5.14 10.25
CA ARG A 110 11.78 5.59 9.79
C ARG A 110 11.75 5.84 8.30
N VAL A 111 12.44 6.90 7.88
CA VAL A 111 12.75 7.09 6.46
C VAL A 111 13.90 6.13 6.14
N PHE A 112 13.60 5.12 5.33
CA PHE A 112 14.61 4.18 4.86
C PHE A 112 15.34 4.76 3.65
N GLY A 113 16.68 4.71 3.70
CA GLY A 113 17.52 4.99 2.54
C GLY A 113 17.31 3.96 1.43
N LYS A 114 17.64 4.33 0.20
CA LYS A 114 17.39 3.51 -1.00
C LYS A 114 17.96 2.09 -0.91
N ASN A 115 19.21 1.95 -0.46
CA ASN A 115 19.88 0.65 -0.35
C ASN A 115 19.16 -0.31 0.60
N VAL A 116 18.54 0.22 1.66
CA VAL A 116 17.76 -0.57 2.62
C VAL A 116 16.48 -1.09 1.98
N LEU A 117 15.86 -0.31 1.08
CA LEU A 117 14.67 -0.74 0.34
C LEU A 117 15.01 -1.79 -0.71
N VAL A 118 16.16 -1.68 -1.37
CA VAL A 118 16.65 -2.71 -2.31
C VAL A 118 16.94 -4.01 -1.55
N ALA A 119 17.65 -3.94 -0.42
CA ALA A 119 17.91 -5.11 0.42
C ALA A 119 16.60 -5.76 0.93
N ALA A 120 15.59 -4.95 1.22
CA ALA A 120 14.26 -5.40 1.59
C ALA A 120 13.40 -5.83 0.39
N ARG A 121 13.91 -5.84 -0.86
CA ARG A 121 13.17 -6.19 -2.09
C ARG A 121 11.91 -5.35 -2.32
N MET A 122 11.98 -4.06 -1.99
CA MET A 122 10.90 -3.08 -2.14
C MET A 122 11.23 -1.99 -3.16
N SER A 123 12.28 -2.17 -3.96
CA SER A 123 12.69 -1.23 -5.00
C SER A 123 13.15 -2.00 -6.22
N ASP A 124 12.67 -1.55 -7.38
CA ASP A 124 12.86 -2.20 -8.68
C ASP A 124 14.22 -1.88 -9.31
N GLN A 125 15.07 -1.10 -8.63
CA GLN A 125 16.42 -0.80 -9.09
C GLN A 125 17.39 -1.89 -8.61
N TRP A 126 17.32 -3.03 -9.29
CA TRP A 126 18.26 -4.14 -9.17
C TRP A 126 19.58 -3.83 -9.91
N PRO A 127 20.71 -4.48 -9.57
CA PRO A 127 21.99 -4.26 -10.25
C PRO A 127 21.87 -4.45 -11.77
N ALA A 128 22.77 -3.81 -12.53
CA ALA A 128 22.71 -3.70 -13.99
C ALA A 128 22.63 -5.03 -14.76
N GLU A 129 22.89 -6.17 -14.11
CA GLU A 129 22.83 -7.53 -14.69
C GLU A 129 21.50 -8.25 -14.42
N SER A 130 20.53 -7.57 -13.80
CA SER A 130 19.19 -8.09 -13.60
C SER A 130 18.43 -8.10 -14.93
N ASN A 131 18.51 -9.22 -15.65
CA ASN A 131 17.71 -9.48 -16.84
C ASN A 131 16.22 -9.66 -16.45
N GLU A 132 15.51 -8.56 -16.24
CA GLU A 132 14.06 -8.57 -16.09
C GLU A 132 13.34 -8.22 -17.40
N VAL A 133 12.41 -9.11 -17.74
CA VAL A 133 11.47 -9.02 -18.86
C VAL A 133 10.58 -7.79 -18.68
N THR A 134 10.35 -7.07 -19.78
CA THR A 134 9.58 -5.82 -19.78
C THR A 134 8.13 -6.07 -19.34
N VAL A 135 7.73 -5.56 -18.18
CA VAL A 135 6.32 -5.50 -17.79
C VAL A 135 5.67 -4.35 -18.54
N LEU A 136 4.74 -4.69 -19.43
CA LEU A 136 3.80 -3.83 -20.15
C LEU A 136 4.44 -2.65 -20.91
N LYS A 137 4.79 -2.91 -22.17
CA LYS A 137 4.93 -1.84 -23.17
C LYS A 137 3.54 -1.40 -23.61
N PHE A 138 3.18 -0.15 -23.36
CA PHE A 138 1.93 0.47 -23.85
C PHE A 138 1.90 0.66 -25.38
N GLU A 139 2.95 0.26 -26.09
CA GLU A 139 3.10 0.43 -27.53
C GLU A 139 2.49 -0.70 -28.36
N ASP A 140 2.00 -1.78 -27.75
CA ASP A 140 1.34 -2.89 -28.48
C ASP A 140 -0.13 -2.60 -28.87
N ARG A 141 -0.60 -1.36 -28.77
CA ARG A 141 -1.84 -0.93 -29.44
C ARG A 141 -1.54 -0.36 -30.82
N VAL A 142 -1.00 -1.20 -31.69
CA VAL A 142 -1.11 -1.00 -33.14
C VAL A 142 -2.29 -1.83 -33.64
N GLY A 143 -3.44 -1.16 -33.85
CA GLY A 143 -4.57 -1.67 -34.64
C GLY A 143 -5.95 -1.25 -34.12
N PRO A 144 -6.97 -1.13 -34.99
CA PRO A 144 -7.04 -0.29 -36.17
C PRO A 144 -8.23 0.68 -36.01
N TRP A 145 -8.01 1.85 -35.39
CA TRP A 145 -9.02 2.92 -35.38
C TRP A 145 -8.40 4.27 -35.74
N ALA A 146 -7.50 4.25 -36.72
CA ALA A 146 -7.22 5.41 -37.54
C ALA A 146 -8.26 5.46 -38.66
N CYS A 147 -9.27 6.32 -38.49
CA CYS A 147 -10.28 6.88 -39.41
C CYS A 147 -11.59 7.03 -38.63
N ALA A 148 -12.28 8.16 -38.54
CA ALA A 148 -12.36 9.31 -39.42
C ALA A 148 -12.72 10.58 -38.63
N ARG A 149 -12.37 11.71 -39.26
CA ARG A 149 -12.81 13.12 -39.07
C ARG A 149 -13.82 13.44 -37.97
#